data_AF-A0A8T4VNS7-F1
#
_entry.id   AF-A0A8T4VNS7-F1
#
_cell.length_a   1.000
_cell.length_b   1.000
_cell.length_c   1.000
_cell.angle_alpha   90.00
_cell.angle_beta   90.00
_cell.angle_gamma   90.00
#
_symmetry.space_group_name_H-M   'P 1'
#
loop_
_entity.id
_entity.type
_entity.pdbx_description
1 polymer ?
#
loop_
_entity_poly.entity_id
_entity_poly.type
_entity_poly.pdbx_seq_one_letter_code
_entity_poly.pdbx_strand_id
1 'polypeptide(L)'
;MEAQEQINKLQLMEQNAQQLLLQRQQFTSQLNELESALGELQKNPSSYKIIGNIMVKVDPEALKKDLTGKKEMIELRIKTLEKQEQQLREKAEHIRKEVVSQLEK
;
A
#
# COMPACT_ATOMS: atom_id res chain seq x y z
N MET A 1 26.01 7.95 -24.83
CA MET A 1 25.09 8.89 -24.13
C MET A 1 23.76 8.23 -23.82
N GLU A 2 23.12 7.54 -24.77
CA GLU A 2 21.85 6.81 -24.53
C GLU A 2 21.93 5.76 -23.41
N ALA A 3 22.96 4.90 -23.39
CA ALA A 3 23.08 3.87 -22.35
C ALA A 3 23.15 4.46 -20.93
N GLN A 4 23.85 5.59 -20.75
CA GLN A 4 23.93 6.27 -19.45
C GLN A 4 22.58 6.88 -19.04
N GLU A 5 21.83 7.43 -19.99
CA GLU A 5 20.49 7.97 -19.72
C GLU A 5 19.51 6.86 -19.32
N GLN A 6 19.58 5.70 -19.98
CA GLN A 6 18.77 4.53 -19.63
C GLN A 6 19.12 3.95 -18.26
N ILE A 7 20.40 3.93 -17.89
CA ILE A 7 20.84 3.53 -16.53
C ILE A 7 20.25 4.49 -15.48
N ASN A 8 20.30 5.80 -15.72
CA ASN A 8 19.73 6.77 -14.79
C ASN A 8 18.21 6.60 -14.65
N LYS A 9 17.50 6.35 -15.76
CA LYS A 9 16.06 6.05 -15.73
C LYS A 9 15.76 4.77 -14.95
N LEU A 10 16.54 3.71 -15.15
CA LEU A 10 16.40 2.45 -14.43
C LEU A 10 16.57 2.65 -12.92
N GLN A 11 17.60 3.38 -12.49
CA GLN A 11 17.84 3.67 -11.07
C GLN A 11 16.67 4.44 -10.44
N LEU A 12 16.13 5.44 -11.13
CA LEU A 12 14.96 6.19 -10.65
C LEU A 12 13.72 5.29 -10.52
N MET A 13 13.53 4.35 -11.45
CA MET A 13 12.41 3.40 -11.40
C MET A 13 12.55 2.41 -10.25
N GLU A 14 13.76 1.92 -9.98
CA GLU A 14 14.02 1.05 -8.82
C GLU A 14 13.77 1.77 -7.50
N GLN A 15 14.20 3.04 -7.37
CA GLN A 15 13.90 3.88 -6.20
C GLN A 15 12.39 4.08 -6.01
N ASN A 16 11.68 4.42 -7.08
CA ASN A 16 10.22 4.59 -7.03
C ASN A 16 9.49 3.29 -6.65
N ALA A 17 9.96 2.14 -7.16
CA ALA A 17 9.39 0.83 -6.82
C ALA A 17 9.59 0.51 -5.34
N GLN A 18 10.76 0.82 -4.78
CA GLN A 18 11.02 0.66 -3.35
C GLN A 18 10.10 1.56 -2.51
N GLN A 19 9.86 2.80 -2.93
CA GLN A 19 8.94 3.69 -2.22
C GLN A 19 7.49 3.18 -2.24
N LEU A 20 7.02 2.67 -3.39
CA LEU A 20 5.68 2.06 -3.50
C LEU A 20 5.55 0.82 -2.62
N LEU A 21 6.60 0.00 -2.54
CA LEU A 21 6.63 -1.18 -1.68
C LEU A 21 6.48 -0.79 -0.19
N LEU A 22 7.22 0.23 0.26
CA LEU A 22 7.12 0.72 1.64
C LEU A 22 5.72 1.26 1.95
N GLN A 23 5.12 2.03 1.04
CA GLN A 23 3.75 2.51 1.19
C GLN A 23 2.75 1.34 1.28
N ARG A 24 2.91 0.32 0.43
CA ARG A 24 2.05 -0.87 0.46
C ARG A 24 2.14 -1.59 1.80
N GLN A 25 3.36 -1.82 2.31
CA GLN A 25 3.57 -2.46 3.61
C GLN A 25 2.90 -1.70 4.76
N GLN A 26 2.97 -0.37 4.74
CA GLN A 26 2.28 0.48 5.72
C GLN A 26 0.76 0.26 5.69
N PHE A 27 0.15 0.23 4.50
CA PHE A 27 -1.29 -0.03 4.36
C PHE A 27 -1.67 -1.47 4.73
N THR A 28 -0.82 -2.46 4.44
CA THR A 28 -1.04 -3.84 4.88
C THR A 28 -1.03 -3.96 6.41
N SER A 29 -0.14 -3.24 7.10
CA SER A 29 -0.17 -3.19 8.58
C SER A 29 -1.47 -2.59 9.10
N GLN A 30 -1.91 -1.46 8.52
CA GLN A 30 -3.18 -0.83 8.89
C GLN A 30 -4.39 -1.73 8.62
N LEU A 31 -4.37 -2.49 7.51
CA LEU A 31 -5.42 -3.46 7.20
C LEU A 31 -5.49 -4.55 8.29
N ASN A 32 -4.35 -5.12 8.69
CA ASN A 32 -4.30 -6.15 9.72
C ASN A 32 -4.82 -5.63 11.07
N GLU A 33 -4.49 -4.39 11.44
CA GLU A 33 -5.01 -3.72 12.64
C GLU A 33 -6.53 -3.54 12.56
N LEU A 34 -7.07 -3.12 11.40
CA LEU A 34 -8.51 -2.98 11.19
C LEU A 34 -9.24 -4.32 11.26
N GLU A 35 -8.69 -5.38 10.67
CA GLU A 35 -9.27 -6.73 10.73
C GLU A 35 -9.31 -7.26 12.16
N SER A 36 -8.24 -7.02 12.92
CA SER A 36 -8.18 -7.35 14.35
C SER A 36 -9.24 -6.58 15.14
N ALA A 37 -9.36 -5.27 14.91
CA ALA A 37 -10.35 -4.42 15.57
C ALA A 37 -11.80 -4.86 15.23
N LEU A 38 -12.08 -5.18 13.97
CA LEU A 38 -13.39 -5.70 13.54
C LEU A 38 -13.69 -7.06 14.19
N GLY A 39 -12.69 -7.93 14.33
CA GLY A 39 -12.83 -9.23 15.00
C GLY A 39 -13.14 -9.09 16.49
N GLU A 40 -12.50 -8.15 17.19
CA GLU A 40 -12.77 -7.87 18.60
C GLU A 40 -14.11 -7.18 18.82
N LEU A 41 -14.52 -6.28 17.91
CA LEU A 41 -15.80 -5.59 18.02
C LEU A 41 -17.01 -6.55 18.01
N GLN A 42 -16.90 -7.69 17.32
CA GLN A 42 -17.95 -8.71 17.31
C GLN A 42 -18.13 -9.42 18.66
N LYS A 43 -17.10 -9.44 19.50
CA LYS A 43 -17.08 -10.17 20.78
C LYS A 43 -17.48 -9.30 21.97
N ASN A 44 -17.49 -7.97 21.80
CA ASN A 44 -17.60 -7.02 22.89
C ASN A 44 -18.91 -6.23 22.84
N PRO A 45 -19.65 -6.13 23.96
CA PRO A 45 -20.98 -5.51 23.99
C PRO A 45 -20.97 -3.98 24.01
N SER A 46 -19.80 -3.35 24.14
CA SER A 46 -19.67 -1.90 24.16
C SER A 46 -18.41 -1.48 23.42
N SER A 47 -18.52 -0.39 22.67
CA SER A 47 -17.44 0.16 21.88
C SER A 47 -17.33 1.67 22.11
N TYR A 48 -16.10 2.16 21.98
CA TYR A 48 -15.75 3.55 22.23
C TYR A 48 -14.83 4.05 21.13
N LYS A 49 -14.95 5.34 20.80
CA LYS A 49 -14.10 6.04 19.85
C LYS A 49 -13.40 7.19 20.54
N ILE A 50 -12.11 7.35 20.28
CA ILE A 50 -11.34 8.51 20.74
C ILE A 50 -11.56 9.65 19.74
N ILE A 51 -11.95 10.82 20.23
CA ILE A 51 -12.13 12.05 19.46
C ILE A 51 -11.37 13.16 20.20
N GLY A 52 -10.23 13.60 19.66
CA GLY A 52 -9.34 14.52 20.36
C GLY A 52 -8.83 13.90 21.66
N ASN A 53 -9.16 14.53 22.79
CA ASN A 53 -8.80 14.07 24.14
C ASN A 53 -9.96 13.38 24.89
N ILE A 54 -11.09 13.11 24.24
CA ILE A 54 -12.25 12.46 24.86
C ILE A 54 -12.52 11.09 24.26
N MET A 55 -13.10 10.20 25.07
CA MET A 55 -13.57 8.88 24.67
C MET A 55 -15.09 8.86 24.66
N VAL A 56 -15.69 8.55 23.52
CA VAL A 56 -17.15 8.59 23.30
C VAL A 56 -17.67 7.19 23.06
N LYS A 57 -18.68 6.77 23.83
CA LYS A 57 -19.38 5.50 23.59
C LYS A 57 -20.11 5.58 22.26
N VAL A 58 -19.96 4.56 21.42
CA VAL A 58 -20.61 4.47 20.12
C VAL A 58 -21.41 3.18 20.01
N ASP A 59 -22.37 3.18 19.09
CA ASP A 59 -23.09 1.96 18.74
C ASP A 59 -22.13 0.97 18.05
N PRO A 60 -22.04 -0.30 18.51
CA PRO A 60 -21.14 -1.29 17.92
C PRO A 60 -21.39 -1.55 16.43
N GLU A 61 -22.64 -1.59 15.98
CA GLU A 61 -22.96 -1.85 14.57
C GLU A 61 -22.62 -0.64 13.69
N ALA A 62 -22.87 0.58 14.18
CA ALA A 62 -22.44 1.79 13.50
C ALA A 62 -20.90 1.87 13.39
N LEU A 63 -20.17 1.51 14.45
CA LEU A 63 -18.71 1.47 14.43
C LEU A 63 -18.19 0.39 13.47
N LYS A 64 -18.82 -0.79 13.46
CA LYS A 64 -18.49 -1.87 12.53
C LYS A 64 -18.63 -1.41 11.09
N LYS A 65 -19.72 -0.71 10.76
CA LYS A 65 -19.92 -0.15 9.41
C LYS A 65 -18.83 0.86 9.03
N ASP A 66 -18.44 1.77 9.94
CA ASP A 66 -17.34 2.73 9.72
C ASP A 66 -16.01 2.01 9.45
N LEU A 67 -15.67 1.02 10.28
CA LEU A 67 -14.44 0.26 10.15
C LEU A 67 -14.42 -0.61 8.88
N THR A 68 -15.54 -1.21 8.49
CA THR A 68 -15.66 -1.97 7.24
C THR A 68 -15.45 -1.07 6.02
N GLY A 69 -16.06 0.12 5.99
CA GLY A 69 -15.85 1.07 4.89
C GLY A 69 -14.39 1.53 4.78
N LYS A 70 -13.71 1.72 5.91
CA LYS A 70 -12.26 2.00 5.93
C LYS A 70 -11.43 0.84 5.43
N LYS A 71 -11.78 -0.39 5.83
CA LYS A 71 -11.14 -1.62 5.34
C LYS A 71 -11.20 -1.70 3.81
N GLU A 72 -12.40 -1.56 3.23
CA GLU A 72 -12.59 -1.60 1.76
C GLU A 72 -11.75 -0.53 1.04
N MET A 73 -11.68 0.68 1.61
CA MET A 73 -10.85 1.76 1.08
C MET A 73 -9.35 1.41 1.10
N ILE A 74 -8.86 0.83 2.20
CA ILE A 74 -7.45 0.43 2.33
C ILE A 74 -7.13 -0.74 1.40
N GLU A 75 -8.01 -1.74 1.27
CA GLU A 75 -7.84 -2.86 0.33
C GLU A 75 -7.73 -2.36 -1.12
N LEU A 76 -8.58 -1.42 -1.53
CA LEU A 76 -8.50 -0.80 -2.85
C LEU A 76 -7.17 -0.06 -3.05
N ARG A 77 -6.69 0.63 -2.01
CA ARG A 77 -5.42 1.35 -2.05
C ARG A 77 -4.24 0.38 -2.22
N ILE A 78 -4.22 -0.71 -1.45
CA ILE A 78 -3.21 -1.77 -1.56
C ILE A 78 -3.18 -2.33 -2.98
N LYS A 79 -4.34 -2.73 -3.51
CA LYS A 79 -4.45 -3.28 -4.87
C LYS A 79 -3.95 -2.30 -5.95
N THR A 80 -4.19 -1.01 -5.75
CA THR A 80 -3.70 0.03 -6.65
C THR A 80 -2.17 0.14 -6.59
N LEU A 81 -1.60 0.13 -5.39
CA LEU A 81 -0.14 0.18 -5.19
C LEU A 81 0.54 -1.06 -5.76
N GLU A 82 -0.04 -2.25 -5.60
CA GLU A 82 0.46 -3.50 -6.21
C GLU A 82 0.52 -3.41 -7.73
N LYS A 83 -0.55 -2.91 -8.35
CA LYS A 83 -0.59 -2.72 -9.80
C LYS A 83 0.48 -1.71 -10.27
N GLN A 84 0.65 -0.60 -9.53
CA GLN A 84 1.66 0.41 -9.84
C GLN A 84 3.08 -0.15 -9.69
N GLU A 85 3.35 -0.90 -8.62
CA GLU A 85 4.62 -1.56 -8.39
C GLU A 85 4.94 -2.55 -9.52
N GLN A 86 3.99 -3.42 -9.87
CA GLN A 86 4.15 -4.41 -10.93
C GLN A 86 4.48 -3.75 -12.28
N GLN A 87 3.71 -2.74 -12.68
CA GLN A 87 3.94 -2.02 -13.93
C GLN A 87 5.32 -1.35 -13.96
N LEU A 88 5.79 -0.83 -12.82
CA LEU A 88 7.09 -0.20 -12.72
C LEU A 88 8.22 -1.23 -12.82
N ARG A 89 8.07 -2.39 -12.18
CA ARG A 89 9.02 -3.52 -12.28
C ARG A 89 9.11 -4.06 -13.71
N GLU A 90 7.98 -4.24 -14.39
CA GLU A 90 7.94 -4.72 -15.78
C GLU A 90 8.68 -3.75 -16.72
N LYS A 91 8.45 -2.45 -16.57
CA LYS A 91 9.16 -1.44 -17.38
C LYS A 91 10.65 -1.36 -17.03
N ALA A 92 11.01 -1.45 -15.75
CA ALA A 92 12.41 -1.50 -15.33
C ALA A 92 13.13 -2.71 -15.93
N GLU A 93 12.47 -3.88 -15.96
CA GLU A 93 13.02 -5.09 -16.56
C GLU A 93 13.23 -4.97 -18.07
N HIS A 94 12.32 -4.31 -18.78
CA HIS A 94 12.49 -4.01 -20.20
C HIS A 94 13.73 -3.15 -20.46
N ILE A 95 13.86 -2.04 -19.73
CA ILE A 95 15.00 -1.12 -19.86
C ILE A 95 16.31 -1.82 -19.48
N ARG A 96 16.30 -2.65 -18.43
CA ARG A 96 17.46 -3.46 -18.02
C ARG A 96 17.97 -4.32 -19.17
N LYS A 97 17.07 -5.00 -19.89
CA LYS A 97 17.42 -5.84 -21.05
C LYS A 97 17.98 -5.03 -22.22
N GLU A 98 17.39 -3.87 -22.51
CA GLU A 98 17.88 -2.96 -23.56
C GLU A 98 19.31 -2.46 -23.26
N VAL A 99 19.56 -2.05 -22.01
CA VAL A 99 20.89 -1.59 -21.56
C VAL A 99 21.91 -2.70 -21.68
N VAL A 100 21.61 -3.92 -21.21
CA VAL A 100 22.53 -5.06 -21.29
C VAL A 100 22.87 -5.37 -22.76
N SER A 101 21.88 -5.43 -23.65
CA SER A 101 22.13 -5.69 -25.08
C SER A 101 22.98 -4.61 -25.76
N GLN A 102 22.89 -3.35 -25.32
CA GLN A 102 23.73 -2.26 -25.82
C GLN A 102 25.18 -2.33 -25.32
N LEU A 103 25.41 -2.90 -24.14
CA LEU A 103 26.75 -3.06 -23.55
C LEU A 103 27.49 -4.29 -24.07
N GLU A 104 26.76 -5.32 -24.52
CA GLU A 104 27.32 -6.54 -25.12
C GLU A 104 27.67 -6.39 -26.61
N LYS A 105 27.32 -5.26 -27.24
CA LYS A 105 27.69 -4.91 -28.62
C LYS A 105 28.96 -4.07 -28.66
#